data_AF-A0A2S7K099-F1
#
_entry.id   AF-A0A2S7K099-F1
#
_cell.length_a   1.000
_cell.length_b   1.000
_cell.length_c   1.000
_cell.angle_alpha   90.00
_cell.angle_beta   90.00
_cell.angle_gamma   90.00
#
_symmetry.space_group_name_H-M   'P 1'
#
loop_
_entity.id
_entity.type
_entity.pdbx_description
1 polymer ?
#
loop_
_entity_poly.entity_id
_entity_poly.type
_entity_poly.pdbx_seq_one_letter_code
_entity_poly.pdbx_strand_id
1 'polypeptide(L)'
;MTETSSTPDADFGAHAAERVRALIDLTDDLARIFEEENLALANSRPDDLAPLQAEKARLAAAYAQSIRAVAADRASVAAVETSLLSRLREATEGFEARAARQKSLLERAANADGEFAQAL
;
A
#
# COMPACT_ATOMS: atom_id res chain seq x y z
N MET A 1 35.52 -8.60 32.52
CA MET A 1 35.19 -8.35 31.10
C MET A 1 34.37 -9.54 30.64
N THR A 2 33.06 -9.46 30.83
CA THR A 2 32.11 -10.52 30.45
C THR A 2 31.65 -10.27 29.03
N GLU A 3 31.86 -11.27 28.19
CA GLU A 3 31.49 -11.31 26.78
C GLU A 3 29.98 -11.08 26.59
N THR A 4 29.69 -10.24 25.61
CA THR A 4 28.37 -9.90 25.12
C THR A 4 27.75 -11.12 24.43
N SER A 5 26.99 -11.93 25.17
CA SER A 5 26.04 -12.85 24.56
C SER A 5 24.86 -12.05 24.02
N SER A 6 24.99 -11.50 22.82
CA SER A 6 23.83 -11.03 22.05
C SER A 6 22.95 -12.23 21.75
N THR A 7 21.79 -12.30 22.37
CA THR A 7 20.74 -13.30 22.12
C THR A 7 20.30 -13.20 20.66
N PRO A 8 20.55 -14.21 19.80
CA PRO A 8 20.24 -14.11 18.37
C PRO A 8 18.74 -13.92 18.10
N ASP A 9 17.86 -14.48 18.92
CA ASP A 9 16.40 -14.41 18.72
C ASP A 9 15.79 -13.00 18.85
N ALA A 10 16.40 -12.11 19.64
CA ALA A 10 15.87 -10.76 19.84
C ALA A 10 16.05 -9.88 18.58
N ASP A 11 17.13 -10.10 17.84
CA ASP A 11 17.48 -9.33 16.64
C ASP A 11 16.59 -9.73 15.45
N PHE A 12 16.33 -11.04 15.29
CA PHE A 12 15.42 -11.54 14.24
C PHE A 12 13.99 -11.02 14.40
N GLY A 13 13.46 -10.99 15.63
CA GLY A 13 12.13 -10.45 15.91
C GLY A 13 12.02 -8.94 15.67
N ALA A 14 13.06 -8.18 16.05
CA ALA A 14 13.12 -6.74 15.82
C ALA A 14 13.14 -6.41 14.32
N HIS A 15 13.97 -7.11 13.53
CA HIS A 15 14.03 -6.92 12.08
C HIS A 15 12.73 -7.33 11.38
N ALA A 16 12.04 -8.38 11.82
CA ALA A 16 10.75 -8.77 11.29
C ALA A 16 9.68 -7.70 11.58
N ALA A 17 9.65 -7.15 12.81
CA ALA A 17 8.73 -6.09 13.19
C ALA A 17 8.98 -4.79 12.40
N GLU A 18 10.25 -4.42 12.17
CA GLU A 18 10.61 -3.27 11.32
C GLU A 18 10.12 -3.42 9.88
N ARG A 19 10.27 -4.61 9.28
CA ARG A 19 9.77 -4.88 7.93
C ARG A 19 8.24 -4.78 7.85
N VAL A 20 7.53 -5.31 8.86
CA VAL A 20 6.07 -5.22 8.93
C VAL A 20 5.63 -3.75 9.10
N ARG A 21 6.31 -2.95 9.93
CA ARG A 21 6.05 -1.51 10.05
C ARG A 21 6.28 -0.76 8.74
N ALA A 22 7.41 -1.00 8.08
CA ALA A 22 7.68 -0.39 6.78
C ALA A 22 6.63 -0.77 5.73
N LEU A 23 6.10 -2.00 5.76
CA LEU A 23 5.01 -2.42 4.90
C LEU A 23 3.69 -1.70 5.22
N ILE A 24 3.37 -1.50 6.51
CA ILE A 24 2.21 -0.71 6.94
C ILE A 24 2.34 0.72 6.42
N ASP A 25 3.47 1.37 6.64
CA ASP A 25 3.69 2.75 6.22
C ASP A 25 3.56 2.91 4.69
N LEU A 26 4.14 1.99 3.93
CA LEU A 26 4.00 1.96 2.46
C LEU A 26 2.54 1.76 2.02
N THR A 27 1.79 0.91 2.72
CA THR A 27 0.37 0.67 2.43
C THR A 27 -0.46 1.92 2.71
N ASP A 28 -0.20 2.60 3.83
CA ASP A 28 -0.89 3.82 4.24
C ASP A 28 -0.56 4.98 3.27
N ASP A 29 0.70 5.12 2.84
CA ASP A 29 1.10 6.12 1.85
C ASP A 29 0.49 5.87 0.47
N LEU A 30 0.47 4.61 0.02
CA LEU A 30 -0.24 4.26 -1.20
C LEU A 30 -1.73 4.56 -1.08
N ALA A 31 -2.37 4.19 0.02
CA ALA A 31 -3.78 4.46 0.28
C ALA A 31 -4.09 5.97 0.22
N ARG A 32 -3.19 6.81 0.74
CA ARG A 32 -3.31 8.28 0.63
C ARG A 32 -3.28 8.76 -0.82
N ILE A 33 -2.37 8.26 -1.64
CA ILE A 33 -2.34 8.61 -3.08
C ILE A 33 -3.64 8.20 -3.77
N PHE A 34 -4.14 6.99 -3.51
CA PHE A 34 -5.41 6.55 -4.08
C PHE A 34 -6.57 7.46 -3.63
N GLU A 35 -6.58 7.97 -2.40
CA GLU A 35 -7.57 8.94 -1.94
C GLU A 35 -7.45 10.27 -2.69
N GLU A 36 -6.25 10.81 -2.85
CA GLU A 36 -6.00 12.05 -3.60
C GLU A 36 -6.43 11.91 -5.07
N GLU A 37 -6.11 10.79 -5.71
CA GLU A 37 -6.54 10.49 -7.07
C GLU A 37 -8.05 10.31 -7.18
N ASN A 38 -8.68 9.65 -6.20
CA ASN A 38 -10.14 9.52 -6.13
C ASN A 38 -10.82 10.89 -6.02
N LEU A 39 -10.26 11.81 -5.25
CA LEU A 39 -10.75 13.18 -5.14
C LEU A 39 -10.56 13.95 -6.45
N ALA A 40 -9.42 13.81 -7.13
CA ALA A 40 -9.18 14.42 -8.43
C ALA A 40 -10.19 13.92 -9.48
N LEU A 41 -10.41 12.61 -9.55
CA LEU A 41 -11.40 11.99 -10.44
C LEU A 41 -12.84 12.43 -10.12
N ALA A 42 -13.22 12.44 -8.84
CA ALA A 42 -14.56 12.85 -8.41
C ALA A 42 -14.87 14.33 -8.71
N ASN A 43 -13.84 15.17 -8.74
CA ASN A 43 -13.95 16.59 -9.05
C ASN A 43 -13.69 16.92 -10.53
N SER A 44 -13.57 15.91 -11.41
CA SER A 44 -13.26 16.09 -12.84
C SER A 44 -11.99 16.90 -13.08
N ARG A 45 -10.94 16.69 -12.28
CA ARG A 45 -9.62 17.33 -12.40
C ARG A 45 -8.54 16.29 -12.77
N PRO A 46 -8.58 15.73 -14.00
CA PRO A 46 -7.63 14.69 -14.40
C PRO A 46 -6.18 15.19 -14.46
N ASP A 47 -5.96 16.49 -14.65
CA ASP A 47 -4.63 17.10 -14.66
C ASP A 47 -3.89 16.95 -13.32
N ASP A 48 -4.63 16.86 -12.21
CA ASP A 48 -4.08 16.62 -10.86
C ASP A 48 -3.57 15.18 -10.69
N LEU A 49 -3.92 14.25 -11.58
CA LEU A 49 -3.50 12.84 -11.49
C LEU A 49 -2.06 12.63 -11.97
N ALA A 50 -1.64 13.35 -13.01
CA ALA A 50 -0.31 13.20 -13.61
C ALA A 50 0.84 13.33 -12.60
N PRO A 51 0.89 14.33 -11.70
CA PRO A 51 1.95 14.43 -10.69
C PRO A 51 1.91 13.28 -9.66
N LEU A 52 0.74 12.69 -9.41
CA LEU A 52 0.57 11.59 -8.44
C LEU A 52 1.06 10.25 -8.99
N GLN A 53 1.04 10.04 -10.31
CA GLN A 53 1.44 8.76 -10.93
C GLN A 53 2.90 8.39 -10.66
N ALA A 54 3.82 9.37 -10.69
CA ALA A 54 5.23 9.12 -10.47
C ALA A 54 5.51 8.61 -9.05
N GLU A 55 4.90 9.23 -8.05
CA GLU A 55 5.06 8.81 -6.66
C GLU A 55 4.33 7.50 -6.39
N LYS A 56 3.13 7.30 -6.98
CA LYS A 56 2.42 6.02 -6.92
C LYS A 56 3.27 4.87 -7.44
N ALA A 57 3.92 5.04 -8.59
CA ALA A 57 4.78 4.02 -9.18
C ALA A 57 5.99 3.70 -8.29
N ARG A 58 6.62 4.74 -7.71
CA ARG A 58 7.74 4.60 -6.77
C ARG A 58 7.33 3.80 -5.53
N LEU A 59 6.21 4.16 -4.91
CA LEU A 59 5.70 3.48 -3.73
C LEU A 59 5.23 2.06 -4.04
N ALA A 60 4.59 1.82 -5.19
CA ALA A 60 4.16 0.49 -5.61
C ALA A 60 5.36 -0.46 -5.79
N ALA A 61 6.47 0.03 -6.35
CA ALA A 61 7.70 -0.75 -6.48
C ALA A 61 8.28 -1.10 -5.10
N ALA A 62 8.32 -0.14 -4.18
CA ALA A 62 8.78 -0.35 -2.80
C ALA A 62 7.87 -1.34 -2.03
N TYR A 63 6.55 -1.20 -2.16
CA TYR A 63 5.56 -2.12 -1.59
C TYR A 63 5.76 -3.54 -2.11
N ALA A 64 5.90 -3.73 -3.43
CA ALA A 64 6.14 -5.05 -4.01
C ALA A 64 7.47 -5.68 -3.55
N GLN A 65 8.50 -4.88 -3.31
CA GLN A 65 9.75 -5.34 -2.71
C GLN A 65 9.55 -5.77 -1.25
N SER A 66 8.85 -4.94 -0.46
CA SER A 66 8.57 -5.21 0.95
C SER A 66 7.73 -6.48 1.15
N ILE A 67 6.68 -6.66 0.33
CA ILE A 67 5.88 -7.90 0.32
C ILE A 67 6.74 -9.13 0.04
N ARG A 68 7.66 -9.06 -0.93
CA ARG A 68 8.57 -10.17 -1.23
C ARG A 68 9.51 -10.47 -0.07
N ALA A 69 10.01 -9.45 0.62
CA ALA A 69 10.86 -9.62 1.79
C ALA A 69 10.10 -10.27 2.97
N VAL A 70 8.87 -9.83 3.22
CA VAL A 70 7.98 -10.43 4.24
C VAL A 70 7.62 -11.88 3.87
N ALA A 71 7.34 -12.15 2.59
CA ALA A 71 7.01 -13.50 2.11
C ALA A 71 8.21 -14.47 2.15
N ALA A 72 9.43 -13.97 2.00
CA ALA A 72 10.65 -14.77 2.14
C ALA A 72 10.92 -15.18 3.60
N ASP A 73 10.38 -14.45 4.57
CA ASP A 73 10.65 -14.61 6.00
C ASP A 73 9.37 -14.77 6.83
N ARG A 74 8.43 -15.59 6.33
CA ARG A 74 7.12 -15.80 6.98
C ARG A 74 7.21 -16.33 8.40
N ALA A 75 8.22 -17.15 8.70
CA ALA A 75 8.40 -17.74 10.02
C ALA A 75 8.70 -16.65 11.07
N SER A 76 9.61 -15.72 10.76
CA SER A 76 9.93 -14.61 11.65
C SER A 76 8.78 -13.60 11.75
N VAL A 77 8.05 -13.38 10.65
CA VAL A 77 6.85 -12.51 10.65
C VAL A 77 5.72 -13.10 11.49
N ALA A 78 5.56 -14.42 11.53
CA ALA A 78 4.54 -15.06 12.37
C ALA A 78 4.83 -14.92 13.87
N ALA A 79 6.08 -14.65 14.25
CA ALA A 79 6.49 -14.38 15.62
C ALA A 79 6.35 -12.90 16.03
N VAL A 80 5.97 -12.03 15.09
CA VAL A 80 5.71 -10.61 15.36
C VAL A 80 4.43 -10.43 16.17
N GLU A 81 4.37 -9.36 16.98
CA GLU A 81 3.20 -9.04 17.81
C GLU A 81 1.89 -9.01 17.00
N THR A 82 0.86 -9.66 17.55
CA THR A 82 -0.47 -9.76 16.93
C THR A 82 -1.09 -8.40 16.62
N SER A 83 -0.84 -7.39 17.45
CA SER A 83 -1.27 -6.00 17.22
C SER A 83 -0.76 -5.43 15.90
N LEU A 84 0.50 -5.74 15.55
CA LEU A 84 1.14 -5.23 14.34
C LEU A 84 0.60 -5.94 13.09
N LEU A 85 0.34 -7.25 13.18
CA LEU A 85 -0.31 -8.01 12.11
C LEU A 85 -1.76 -7.54 11.89
N SER A 86 -2.49 -7.23 12.96
CA SER A 86 -3.81 -6.60 12.88
C SER A 86 -3.74 -5.24 12.19
N ARG A 87 -2.77 -4.40 12.53
CA ARG A 87 -2.60 -3.09 11.88
C ARG A 87 -2.28 -3.22 10.38
N LEU A 88 -1.42 -4.17 10.01
CA LEU A 88 -1.14 -4.47 8.60
C LEU A 88 -2.40 -4.88 7.83
N ARG A 89 -3.23 -5.71 8.46
CA ARG A 89 -4.51 -6.11 7.88
C ARG A 89 -5.44 -4.91 7.68
N GLU A 90 -5.62 -4.07 8.69
CA GLU A 90 -6.44 -2.85 8.60
C GLU A 90 -5.95 -1.90 7.50
N ALA A 91 -4.64 -1.68 7.41
CA ALA A 91 -4.04 -0.86 6.36
C ALA A 91 -4.33 -1.44 4.96
N THR A 92 -4.22 -2.76 4.81
CA THR A 92 -4.46 -3.47 3.54
C THR A 92 -5.94 -3.38 3.13
N GLU A 93 -6.87 -3.64 4.05
CA GLU A 93 -8.31 -3.52 3.80
C GLU A 93 -8.69 -2.07 3.41
N GLY A 94 -8.11 -1.08 4.09
CA GLY A 94 -8.30 0.33 3.76
C GLY A 94 -7.74 0.73 2.39
N PHE A 95 -6.60 0.17 2.01
CA PHE A 95 -6.00 0.35 0.70
C PHE A 95 -6.88 -0.25 -0.41
N GLU A 96 -7.32 -1.51 -0.25
CA GLU A 96 -8.16 -2.21 -1.23
C GLU A 96 -9.48 -1.48 -1.49
N ALA A 97 -10.12 -0.97 -0.45
CA ALA A 97 -11.35 -0.19 -0.58
C ALA A 97 -11.16 1.07 -1.45
N ARG A 98 -10.03 1.76 -1.30
CA ARG A 98 -9.70 2.98 -2.08
C ARG A 98 -9.35 2.65 -3.53
N ALA A 99 -8.63 1.56 -3.76
CA ALA A 99 -8.34 1.06 -5.10
C ALA A 99 -9.63 0.64 -5.84
N ALA A 100 -10.55 -0.04 -5.15
CA ALA A 100 -11.85 -0.42 -5.71
C ALA A 100 -12.70 0.81 -6.09
N ARG A 101 -12.70 1.85 -5.24
CA ARG A 101 -13.36 3.13 -5.53
C ARG A 101 -12.77 3.79 -6.77
N GLN A 102 -11.44 3.82 -6.91
CA GLN A 102 -10.77 4.38 -8.08
C GLN A 102 -11.19 3.68 -9.36
N LYS A 103 -11.17 2.34 -9.34
CA LYS A 103 -11.60 1.53 -10.48
C LYS A 103 -13.02 1.89 -10.92
N SER A 104 -13.96 2.00 -9.97
CA SER A 104 -15.35 2.41 -10.27
C SER A 104 -15.45 3.81 -10.86
N LEU A 105 -14.66 4.78 -10.38
CA LEU A 105 -14.64 6.14 -10.94
C LEU A 105 -14.11 6.16 -12.38
N LEU A 106 -13.04 5.42 -12.66
CA LEU A 106 -12.47 5.29 -14.00
C LEU A 106 -13.43 4.59 -14.97
N GLU A 107 -14.09 3.51 -14.53
CA GLU A 107 -15.11 2.82 -15.33
C GLU A 107 -16.28 3.73 -15.69
N ARG A 108 -16.73 4.56 -14.72
CA ARG A 108 -17.79 5.55 -14.97
C ARG A 108 -17.35 6.63 -15.95
N ALA A 109 -16.13 7.15 -15.84
CA ALA A 109 -15.59 8.12 -16.78
C ALA A 109 -15.48 7.53 -18.20
N ALA A 110 -14.94 6.32 -18.33
CA ALA A 110 -14.80 5.64 -19.62
C ALA A 110 -16.15 5.37 -20.31
N ASN A 111 -17.18 4.99 -19.55
CA ASN A 111 -18.52 4.79 -20.10
C ASN A 111 -19.18 6.10 -20.52
N ALA A 112 -18.98 7.19 -19.77
CA ALA A 112 -19.51 8.51 -20.13
C ALA A 112 -18.92 8.99 -21.46
N ASP A 113 -17.61 8.82 -21.67
CA ASP A 113 -16.96 9.18 -22.94
C ASP A 113 -17.42 8.29 -24.11
N GLY A 114 -17.74 7.01 -23.85
CA GLY A 114 -18.25 6.07 -24.83
C GLY A 114 -19.71 6.30 -25.25
N GLU A 115 -20.56 6.81 -24.34
CA GLU A 115 -21.98 7.09 -24.61
C GLU A 115 -22.17 8.27 -25.57
N PHE A 116 -21.29 9.28 -25.52
CA PHE A 116 -21.29 10.39 -26.48
C PHE A 116 -20.85 9.98 -27.90
N ALA A 117 -20.01 8.94 -28.03
CA ALA A 117 -19.50 8.49 -29.33
C ALA A 117 -20.51 7.62 -30.11
N GLN A 118 -21.54 7.05 -29.46
CA GLN A 118 -22.59 6.27 -30.12
C GLN A 118 -23.87 7.06 -30.40
N ALA A 119 -23.96 8.31 -29.93
CA ALA A 119 -25.12 9.19 -30.13
C ALA A 119 -24.99 10.15 -31.33
N LEU A 120 -23.95 9.98 -32.16
CA LEU A 120 -23.67 10.72 -33.40
C LEU A 120 -23.64 9.77 -34.59
#